data_AF-S8DL73-F1
#
_entry.id   AF-S8DL73-F1
#
_cell.length_a   1.000
_cell.length_b   1.000
_cell.length_c   1.000
_cell.angle_alpha   90.00
_cell.angle_beta   90.00
_cell.angle_gamma   90.00
#
_symmetry.space_group_name_H-M   'P 1'
#
loop_
_entity.id
_entity.type
_entity.pdbx_description
1 polymer ?
#
loop_
_entity_poly.entity_id
_entity_poly.type
_entity_poly.pdbx_seq_one_letter_code
_entity_poly.pdbx_strand_id
1 'polypeptide(L)'
;KMPAGHGLRSRTRDLFARPFRKKGTTHLSTYLRVYKIGDYVDVKVNGSIQKGMPHKFYHGRTGRVWNVTKRAIGVEVNKQV
;
A
#
# COMPACT_ATOMS: atom_id res chain seq x y z
N LYS A 1 -24.93 7.93 10.67
CA LYS A 1 -23.88 6.87 10.76
C LYS A 1 -23.89 6.09 9.44
N MET A 2 -22.83 6.12 8.63
CA MET A 2 -22.79 5.30 7.40
C MET A 2 -22.86 3.81 7.78
N PRO A 3 -23.81 3.03 7.24
CA PRO A 3 -23.92 1.60 7.51
C PRO A 3 -22.65 0.87 7.04
N ALA A 4 -22.23 -0.13 7.81
CA ALA A 4 -20.99 -0.85 7.58
C ALA A 4 -21.18 -1.93 6.51
N GLY A 5 -20.87 -1.61 5.26
CA GLY A 5 -20.53 -2.66 4.30
C GLY A 5 -19.19 -3.30 4.67
N HIS A 6 -19.11 -4.62 4.77
CA HIS A 6 -17.84 -5.36 4.94
C HIS A 6 -17.03 -5.48 3.65
N GLY A 7 -17.25 -4.59 2.68
CA GLY A 7 -16.52 -4.56 1.43
C GLY A 7 -15.03 -4.28 1.62
N LEU A 8 -14.21 -4.81 0.72
CA LEU A 8 -12.74 -4.75 0.77
C LEU A 8 -12.18 -3.32 0.96
N ARG A 9 -12.87 -2.31 0.44
CA ARG A 9 -12.48 -0.88 0.50
C ARG A 9 -13.49 -0.02 1.26
N SER A 10 -14.28 -0.61 2.16
CA SER A 10 -15.20 0.17 2.98
C SER A 10 -14.43 1.15 3.87
N ARG A 11 -14.95 2.37 4.06
CA ARG A 11 -14.36 3.40 4.92
C ARG A 11 -12.91 3.81 4.53
N THR A 12 -12.56 3.75 3.25
CA THR A 12 -11.23 4.18 2.77
C THR A 12 -11.26 5.47 1.96
N ARG A 13 -12.33 6.27 2.06
CA ARG A 13 -12.54 7.49 1.26
C ARG A 13 -11.33 8.41 1.36
N ASP A 14 -10.90 8.75 2.58
CA ASP A 14 -9.75 9.63 2.79
C ASP A 14 -8.43 8.85 2.85
N LEU A 15 -8.46 7.60 3.31
CA LEU A 15 -7.27 6.77 3.49
C LEU A 15 -6.52 6.47 2.19
N PHE A 16 -7.26 6.28 1.09
CA PHE A 16 -6.70 6.08 -0.26
C PHE A 16 -6.79 7.33 -1.15
N ALA A 17 -7.39 8.42 -0.67
CA ALA A 17 -7.40 9.68 -1.40
C ALA A 17 -5.97 10.20 -1.53
N ARG A 18 -5.65 10.74 -2.72
CA ARG A 18 -4.39 11.46 -2.91
C ARG A 18 -4.54 12.89 -2.40
N PRO A 19 -3.54 13.42 -1.67
CA PRO A 19 -3.61 14.75 -1.11
C PRO A 19 -3.62 15.82 -2.22
N PHE A 20 -3.99 17.03 -1.82
CA PHE A 20 -4.03 18.18 -2.73
C PHE A 20 -2.70 18.38 -3.46
N ARG A 21 -2.77 18.71 -4.76
CA ARG A 21 -1.61 18.88 -5.67
C ARG A 21 -0.68 17.67 -5.80
N LYS A 22 -1.10 16.50 -5.32
CA LYS A 22 -0.38 15.24 -5.50
C LYS A 22 -1.21 14.27 -6.33
N LYS A 23 -2.06 14.72 -7.27
CA LYS A 23 -2.79 13.86 -8.21
C LYS A 23 -1.92 13.53 -9.45
N GLY A 24 -2.32 12.55 -10.25
CA GLY A 24 -1.60 12.13 -11.46
C GLY A 24 -0.71 10.89 -11.26
N THR A 25 0.18 10.62 -12.20
CA THR A 25 1.02 9.41 -12.20
C THR A 25 2.02 9.40 -11.03
N THR A 26 2.44 8.21 -10.59
CA THR A 26 3.48 8.05 -9.57
C THR A 26 4.85 8.43 -10.14
N HIS A 27 5.72 9.05 -9.32
CA HIS A 27 7.08 9.37 -9.72
C HIS A 27 7.91 8.12 -10.04
N LEU A 28 8.76 8.21 -11.07
CA LEU A 28 9.64 7.12 -11.50
C LEU A 28 10.61 6.63 -10.41
N SER A 29 10.98 7.52 -9.48
CA SER A 29 11.82 7.17 -8.34
C SER A 29 11.26 6.04 -7.47
N THR A 30 9.93 5.88 -7.42
CA THR A 30 9.31 4.78 -6.67
C THR A 30 9.56 3.43 -7.34
N TYR A 31 9.56 3.39 -8.68
CA TYR A 31 9.77 2.17 -9.46
C TYR A 31 11.25 1.77 -9.57
N LEU A 32 12.14 2.76 -9.61
CA LEU A 32 13.59 2.54 -9.73
C LEU A 32 14.26 2.23 -8.38
N ARG A 33 13.52 2.33 -7.27
CA ARG A 33 14.06 1.99 -5.96
C ARG A 33 14.27 0.48 -5.86
N VAL A 34 15.51 0.09 -5.65
CA VAL A 34 15.90 -1.31 -5.45
C VAL A 34 15.61 -1.71 -4.01
N TYR A 35 15.03 -2.89 -3.84
CA TYR A 35 14.77 -3.52 -2.55
C TYR A 35 15.42 -4.90 -2.52
N LYS A 36 15.93 -5.27 -1.35
CA LYS A 36 16.53 -6.58 -1.11
C LYS A 36 15.71 -7.34 -0.08
N ILE A 37 15.84 -8.66 -0.10
CA ILE A 37 15.24 -9.52 0.91
C ILE A 37 15.85 -9.15 2.27
N GLY A 38 14.98 -8.97 3.26
CA GLY A 38 15.36 -8.60 4.61
C GLY A 38 15.31 -7.10 4.91
N ASP A 39 15.14 -6.23 3.90
CA ASP A 39 14.99 -4.79 4.09
C ASP A 39 13.68 -4.45 4.84
N TYR A 40 13.74 -3.43 5.69
CA TYR A 40 12.54 -2.84 6.31
C TYR A 40 11.91 -1.81 5.37
N VAL A 41 10.60 -1.94 5.17
CA VAL A 41 9.84 -1.10 4.24
C VAL A 41 8.48 -0.70 4.83
N ASP A 42 8.02 0.49 4.46
CA ASP A 42 6.68 0.96 4.81
C ASP A 42 5.68 0.69 3.70
N VAL A 43 4.52 0.14 4.08
CA VAL A 43 3.41 -0.14 3.17
C VAL A 43 2.51 1.09 3.06
N LYS A 44 2.79 1.97 2.09
CA LYS A 44 1.94 3.14 1.79
C LYS A 44 1.24 2.99 0.44
N VAL A 45 -0.10 2.98 0.46
CA VAL A 45 -0.91 2.84 -0.74
C VAL A 45 -0.99 4.15 -1.53
N ASN A 46 -0.81 4.05 -2.85
CA ASN A 46 -1.11 5.11 -3.80
C ASN A 46 -2.44 4.81 -4.52
N GLY A 47 -3.45 5.65 -4.29
CA GLY A 47 -4.79 5.47 -4.87
C GLY A 47 -4.88 5.55 -6.41
N SER A 48 -3.81 5.98 -7.10
CA SER A 48 -3.76 5.99 -8.57
C SER A 48 -3.50 4.61 -9.19
N ILE A 49 -2.99 3.65 -8.41
CA ILE A 49 -2.69 2.30 -8.90
C ILE A 49 -3.68 1.34 -8.24
N GLN A 50 -4.51 0.69 -9.05
CA GLN A 50 -5.58 -0.14 -8.52
C GLN A 50 -5.17 -1.61 -8.31
N LYS A 51 -4.26 -2.11 -9.13
CA LYS A 51 -3.80 -3.51 -9.08
C LYS A 51 -2.70 -3.67 -8.03
N GLY A 52 -2.74 -4.77 -7.27
CA GLY A 52 -1.74 -5.08 -6.25
C GLY A 52 -1.85 -4.23 -4.98
N MET A 53 -2.93 -3.46 -4.79
CA MET A 53 -3.14 -2.75 -3.53
C MET A 53 -3.44 -3.72 -2.38
N PRO A 54 -2.80 -3.54 -1.21
CA PRO A 54 -3.11 -4.30 -0.02
C PRO A 54 -4.46 -3.86 0.58
N HIS A 55 -5.00 -4.71 1.46
CA HIS A 55 -6.15 -4.33 2.28
C HIS A 55 -5.81 -3.15 3.20
N LYS A 56 -6.79 -2.28 3.46
CA LYS A 56 -6.62 -1.02 4.22
C LYS A 56 -5.97 -1.19 5.59
N PHE A 57 -6.11 -2.35 6.22
CA PHE A 57 -5.50 -2.66 7.51
C PHE A 57 -3.97 -2.55 7.49
N TYR A 58 -3.34 -2.90 6.37
CA TYR A 58 -1.89 -2.92 6.23
C TYR A 58 -1.31 -1.57 5.80
N HIS A 59 -2.14 -0.58 5.50
CA HIS A 59 -1.67 0.75 5.14
C HIS A 59 -1.02 1.44 6.34
N GLY A 60 0.20 1.95 6.14
CA GLY A 60 1.00 2.59 7.19
C GLY A 60 1.68 1.60 8.14
N ARG A 61 1.75 0.30 7.78
CA ARG A 61 2.54 -0.68 8.52
C ARG A 61 3.95 -0.78 7.95
N THR A 62 4.92 -0.89 8.84
CA THR A 62 6.28 -1.28 8.48
C THR A 62 6.37 -2.81 8.52
N GLY A 63 7.07 -3.38 7.55
CA GLY A 63 7.30 -4.81 7.47
C GLY A 63 8.65 -5.13 6.87
N ARG A 64 8.95 -6.43 6.76
CA ARG A 64 10.21 -6.92 6.20
C ARG A 64 9.97 -7.54 4.83
N VAL A 65 10.84 -7.26 3.87
CA VAL A 65 10.75 -7.86 2.54
C VAL A 65 11.10 -9.35 2.63
N TRP A 66 10.16 -10.22 2.27
CA TRP A 66 10.37 -11.68 2.23
C TRP A 66 10.63 -12.18 0.81
N ASN A 67 10.10 -11.50 -0.21
CA ASN A 67 10.27 -11.88 -1.62
C ASN A 67 10.21 -10.67 -2.55
N VAL A 68 10.97 -10.73 -3.65
CA VAL A 68 11.01 -9.71 -4.69
C VAL A 68 10.60 -10.36 -6.01
N THR A 69 9.50 -9.87 -6.60
CA THR A 69 8.98 -10.36 -7.89
C THR A 69 9.15 -9.31 -8.97
N LYS A 70 8.90 -9.68 -10.24
CA LYS A 70 9.10 -8.80 -11.41
C LYS A 70 8.41 -7.44 -11.32
N ARG A 71 7.26 -7.33 -10.64
CA ARG A 71 6.44 -6.10 -10.59
C ARG A 71 5.92 -5.75 -9.19
N ALA A 72 6.25 -6.55 -8.18
CA ALA A 72 5.73 -6.38 -6.82
C ALA A 72 6.72 -6.91 -5.79
N ILE A 73 6.54 -6.46 -4.55
CA ILE A 73 7.37 -6.85 -3.41
C ILE A 73 6.46 -7.53 -2.40
N GLY A 74 6.86 -8.71 -1.96
CA GLY A 74 6.25 -9.41 -0.83
C GLY A 74 6.79 -8.84 0.47
N VAL A 75 5.90 -8.27 1.29
CA VAL A 75 6.24 -7.70 2.60
C VAL A 75 5.52 -8.49 3.68
N GLU A 76 6.27 -8.96 4.67
CA GLU A 76 5.76 -9.66 5.83
C GLU A 76 5.36 -8.64 6.90
N VAL A 77 4.10 -8.72 7.34
CA VAL A 77 3.51 -7.81 8.34
C VAL A 77 2.59 -8.61 9.26
N ASN A 78 2.79 -8.45 10.57
CA ASN A 78 1.92 -9.06 11.56
C ASN A 78 0.63 -8.27 11.74
N LYS A 79 -0.51 -8.96 11.64
CA LYS A 79 -1.82 -8.40 11.95
C LYS A 79 -2.16 -8.72 13.40
N GLN A 80 -2.42 -7.68 14.20
CA GLN A 80 -3.05 -7.84 15.50
C GLN A 80 -4.48 -8.32 15.30
N VAL A 81 -4.81 -9.45 15.91
CA VAL A 81 -6.15 -10.07 15.91
C VAL A 81 -6.91 -9.60 17.13
#